data_AF-A0A9Q8QS35-F1
#
_entry.id   AF-A0A9Q8QS35-F1
#
_cell.length_a   1.000
_cell.length_b   1.000
_cell.length_c   1.000
_cell.angle_alpha   90.00
_cell.angle_beta   90.00
_cell.angle_gamma   90.00
#
_symmetry.space_group_name_H-M   'P 1'
#
loop_
_entity.id
_entity.type
_entity.pdbx_description
1 polymer ?
#
loop_
_entity_poly.entity_id
_entity_poly.type
_entity_poly.pdbx_seq_one_letter_code
_entity_poly.pdbx_strand_id
1 'polypeptide(L)'
;MMLWSALATGLAISVVLAADDSPPGVIVELCKQRGQVPQKAGDSWTCVQNSSICGEGEDQATLHKDAKTGEYVCCSPGYKLKDGRCVDPRPPPAPAPGTCAARIEDVGLTSLLSRVLAPCFPCGTTALDTFLTEYAGVLKAAMNLVEDAYSQPGCVTPKPSPGNWWKCPRDDDSPCKWLALENNKAPKTLAATGTDHRVLPNPNVPVANYKYPFDTWVTTWPDDDLDIYIKGEKVKPQASGTSYLIPAGTSGDDVYYKSSRGAQIQFYGACSPSTPCIGEEVVPWTQGKAVTVGDRDAVIDVSKYTSDGDLVFTIADTSVTTEQYTILADGKEVDKTHGRLTLGADKYNTKNIVNIDVGAGPWGALRSIANDGFWGSFRIPKGTQQVTVHMNFEAPGWPHYLFEYRIDKLCKC
;
A
#
# COMPACT_ATOMS: atom_id res chain seq x y z
N MET A 1 6.25 36.19 -65.62
CA MET A 1 7.09 37.42 -65.61
C MET A 1 7.85 37.37 -64.28
N MET A 2 9.15 37.04 -64.21
CA MET A 2 10.31 37.78 -64.76
C MET A 2 10.17 39.29 -64.46
N LEU A 3 11.09 40.03 -63.84
CA LEU A 3 12.52 39.84 -63.57
C LEU A 3 12.97 41.03 -62.67
N TRP A 4 13.84 40.79 -61.68
CA TRP A 4 15.12 41.47 -61.40
C TRP A 4 15.32 42.85 -60.73
N SER A 5 16.48 42.86 -60.03
CA SER A 5 17.44 43.96 -59.66
C SER A 5 17.36 44.42 -58.18
N ALA A 6 18.28 44.07 -57.25
CA ALA A 6 19.71 44.45 -57.09
C ALA A 6 19.89 45.97 -56.87
N LEU A 7 20.63 46.56 -55.91
CA LEU A 7 21.91 46.31 -55.21
C LEU A 7 21.88 46.95 -53.79
N ALA A 8 22.54 46.39 -52.77
CA ALA A 8 23.80 46.83 -52.11
C ALA A 8 23.86 48.34 -51.74
N THR A 9 24.23 48.81 -50.55
CA THR A 9 25.47 48.52 -49.79
C THR A 9 25.38 49.24 -48.43
N GLY A 10 25.88 48.66 -47.34
CA GLY A 10 26.04 49.33 -46.04
C GLY A 10 27.00 48.54 -45.15
N LEU A 11 28.27 48.97 -45.17
CA LEU A 11 29.44 48.37 -44.53
C LEU A 11 29.51 48.58 -43.01
N ALA A 12 30.11 47.59 -42.34
CA ALA A 12 30.83 47.63 -41.04
C ALA A 12 29.96 47.87 -39.78
N ILE A 13 30.06 47.09 -38.71
CA ILE A 13 31.29 46.76 -37.97
C ILE A 13 31.28 45.29 -37.51
N SER A 14 32.38 44.59 -37.78
CA SER A 14 32.71 43.28 -37.22
C SER A 14 33.06 43.43 -35.74
N VAL A 15 32.22 42.93 -34.84
CA VAL A 15 32.68 42.52 -33.51
C VAL A 15 33.05 41.05 -33.63
N VAL A 16 34.32 40.79 -33.92
CA VAL A 16 34.94 39.51 -33.59
C VAL A 16 34.91 39.43 -32.08
N LEU A 17 33.93 38.72 -31.52
CA LEU A 17 34.00 38.24 -30.14
C LEU A 17 35.18 37.27 -30.11
N ALA A 18 36.34 37.78 -29.69
CA ALA A 18 37.45 36.95 -29.26
C ALA A 18 36.89 35.96 -28.22
N ALA A 19 37.09 34.66 -28.47
CA ALA A 19 36.73 33.63 -27.52
C ALA A 19 37.42 33.96 -26.19
N ASP A 20 36.62 34.00 -25.13
CA ASP A 20 37.06 34.32 -23.78
C ASP A 20 38.22 33.39 -23.41
N ASP A 21 39.42 33.94 -23.24
CA ASP A 21 40.64 33.18 -22.91
C ASP A 21 40.69 32.83 -21.41
N SER A 22 39.52 32.84 -20.76
CA SER A 22 39.34 32.58 -19.34
C SER A 22 38.99 31.10 -19.09
N PRO A 23 39.58 30.46 -18.06
CA PRO A 23 39.32 29.06 -17.75
C PRO A 23 37.87 28.87 -17.25
N PRO A 24 37.14 27.85 -17.73
CA PRO A 24 35.84 27.49 -17.19
C PRO A 24 35.84 27.33 -15.67
N GLY A 25 34.79 27.80 -14.99
CA GLY A 25 34.73 27.83 -13.52
C GLY A 25 34.97 26.46 -12.84
N VAL A 26 34.52 25.38 -13.47
CA VAL A 26 34.74 24.00 -13.01
C VAL A 26 36.23 23.61 -12.99
N ILE A 27 37.03 24.14 -13.94
CA ILE A 27 38.48 23.93 -14.02
C ILE A 27 39.20 24.77 -12.96
N VAL A 28 38.75 26.01 -12.74
CA VAL A 28 39.28 26.87 -11.67
C VAL A 28 39.08 26.21 -10.30
N GLU A 29 37.91 25.63 -10.06
CA GLU A 29 37.59 24.96 -8.80
C GLU A 29 38.44 23.69 -8.60
N LEU A 30 38.58 22.85 -9.63
CA LEU A 30 39.43 21.66 -9.60
C LEU A 30 40.90 22.01 -9.34
N CYS A 31 41.48 22.97 -10.08
CA CYS A 31 42.87 23.34 -9.89
C CYS A 31 43.09 23.94 -8.49
N LYS A 32 42.15 24.75 -7.99
CA LYS A 32 42.20 25.29 -6.62
C LYS A 32 42.16 24.18 -5.56
N GLN A 33 41.34 23.13 -5.74
CA GLN A 33 41.35 21.96 -4.85
C GLN A 33 42.70 21.23 -4.86
N ARG A 34 43.38 21.20 -6.01
CA ARG A 34 44.73 20.66 -6.16
C ARG A 34 45.84 21.62 -5.70
N GLY A 35 45.49 22.81 -5.18
CA GLY A 35 46.46 23.84 -4.77
C GLY A 35 47.22 24.49 -5.92
N GLN A 36 46.67 24.42 -7.14
CA GLN A 36 47.29 24.86 -8.39
C GLN A 36 46.43 25.91 -9.10
N VAL A 37 47.02 26.59 -10.09
CA VAL A 37 46.29 27.52 -10.97
C VAL A 37 46.11 26.89 -12.36
N PRO A 38 44.99 27.17 -13.05
CA PRO A 38 44.77 26.68 -14.40
C PRO A 38 45.69 27.39 -15.40
N GLN A 39 46.24 26.64 -16.35
CA GLN A 39 47.09 27.12 -17.43
C GLN A 39 46.61 26.52 -18.76
N LYS A 40 46.56 27.34 -19.81
CA LYS A 40 46.17 26.88 -21.15
C LYS A 40 47.37 26.21 -21.84
N ALA A 41 47.18 25.00 -22.32
CA ALA A 41 48.16 24.20 -23.05
C ALA A 41 47.54 23.72 -24.36
N GLY A 42 47.85 24.43 -25.46
CA GLY A 42 47.16 24.24 -26.75
C GLY A 42 45.67 24.58 -26.64
N ASP A 43 44.81 23.68 -27.08
CA ASP A 43 43.35 23.82 -27.03
C ASP A 43 42.72 23.31 -25.71
N SER A 44 43.55 22.88 -24.76
CA SER A 44 43.14 22.29 -23.48
C SER A 44 43.62 23.10 -22.28
N TRP A 45 43.01 22.87 -21.12
CA TRP A 45 43.51 23.43 -19.85
C TRP A 45 44.17 22.34 -19.02
N THR A 46 45.22 22.72 -18.32
CA THR A 46 45.91 21.90 -17.32
C THR A 46 45.97 22.66 -16.00
N CYS A 47 46.21 21.96 -14.89
CA CYS A 47 46.66 22.63 -13.68
C CYS A 47 48.19 22.68 -13.69
N VAL A 48 48.78 23.80 -13.24
CA VAL A 48 50.25 24.06 -13.27
C VAL A 48 51.07 22.84 -12.85
N GLN A 49 52.21 22.59 -13.53
CA GLN A 49 53.02 21.35 -13.50
C GLN A 49 52.50 20.19 -14.35
N ASN A 50 51.78 20.47 -15.46
CA ASN A 50 51.28 19.49 -16.42
C ASN A 50 50.42 18.36 -15.82
N SER A 51 49.73 18.61 -14.70
CA SER A 51 48.74 17.64 -14.25
C SER A 51 47.54 17.71 -15.20
N SER A 52 47.29 16.61 -15.90
CA SER A 52 46.16 16.53 -16.81
C SER A 52 44.86 16.63 -16.01
N ILE A 53 43.89 17.35 -16.58
CA ILE A 53 42.57 17.50 -15.98
C ILE A 53 41.78 16.20 -16.14
N CYS A 54 41.91 15.55 -17.30
CA CYS A 54 41.29 14.27 -17.63
C CYS A 54 42.36 13.19 -17.92
N GLY A 55 41.94 11.93 -17.95
CA GLY A 55 42.77 10.82 -18.42
C GLY A 55 43.01 10.84 -19.92
N GLU A 56 43.92 9.98 -20.39
CA GLU A 56 44.28 9.89 -21.81
C GLU A 56 43.06 9.47 -22.66
N GLY A 57 42.71 10.29 -23.66
CA GLY A 57 41.57 10.04 -24.57
C GLY A 57 40.21 10.52 -24.06
N GLU A 58 40.13 11.09 -22.86
CA GLU A 58 38.91 11.66 -22.30
C GLU A 58 38.70 13.12 -22.74
N ASP A 59 37.43 13.53 -22.90
CA ASP A 59 37.09 14.87 -23.38
C ASP A 59 36.93 15.85 -22.22
N GLN A 60 37.78 16.88 -22.17
CA GLN A 60 37.74 17.92 -21.14
C GLN A 60 36.44 18.74 -21.15
N ALA A 61 35.74 18.82 -22.30
CA ALA A 61 34.42 19.46 -22.37
C ALA A 61 33.36 18.73 -21.53
N THR A 62 33.63 17.51 -21.09
CA THR A 62 32.74 16.69 -20.26
C THR A 62 33.11 16.68 -18.78
N LEU A 63 34.07 17.52 -18.36
CA LEU A 63 34.46 17.65 -16.96
C LEU A 63 33.27 18.08 -16.09
N HIS A 64 32.97 17.28 -15.06
CA HIS A 64 31.93 17.57 -14.09
C HIS A 64 32.29 16.98 -12.73
N LYS A 65 31.56 17.38 -11.70
CA LYS A 65 31.65 16.78 -10.36
C LYS A 65 30.66 15.63 -10.27
N ASP A 66 31.15 14.42 -10.04
CA ASP A 66 30.30 13.24 -9.87
C ASP A 66 29.42 13.42 -8.62
N ALA A 67 28.11 13.24 -8.78
CA ALA A 67 27.14 13.51 -7.70
C ALA A 67 27.18 12.46 -6.57
N LYS A 68 27.77 11.29 -6.78
CA LYS A 68 27.88 10.21 -5.79
C LYS A 68 29.20 10.27 -5.03
N THR A 69 30.31 10.52 -5.71
CA THR A 69 31.64 10.53 -5.09
C THR A 69 32.10 11.94 -4.71
N GLY A 70 31.55 12.97 -5.36
CA GLY A 70 31.98 14.35 -5.19
C GLY A 70 33.31 14.68 -5.87
N GLU A 71 33.88 13.76 -6.64
CA GLU A 71 35.14 13.92 -7.36
C GLU A 71 34.91 14.52 -8.76
N TYR A 72 35.91 15.22 -9.30
CA TYR A 72 35.85 15.72 -10.67
C TYR A 72 36.32 14.65 -11.65
N VAL A 73 35.46 14.33 -12.62
CA VAL A 73 35.70 13.28 -13.61
C VAL A 73 35.38 13.79 -15.02
N CYS A 74 36.04 13.21 -16.02
CA CYS A 74 35.74 13.41 -17.44
C CYS A 74 35.11 12.13 -18.01
N CYS A 75 34.33 12.26 -19.07
CA CYS A 75 33.71 11.11 -19.72
C CYS A 75 34.71 10.37 -20.59
N SER A 76 34.66 9.03 -20.51
CA SER A 76 35.43 8.15 -21.38
C SER A 76 35.10 8.38 -22.87
N PRO A 77 36.05 8.14 -23.78
CA PRO A 77 35.86 8.41 -25.20
C PRO A 77 34.57 7.81 -25.76
N GLY A 78 33.78 8.64 -26.44
CA GLY A 78 32.49 8.27 -27.04
C GLY A 78 31.27 8.53 -26.13
N TYR A 79 31.44 8.79 -24.84
CA TYR A 79 30.35 9.15 -23.92
C TYR A 79 30.12 10.67 -23.91
N LYS A 80 28.88 11.11 -23.73
CA LYS A 80 28.50 12.53 -23.64
C LYS A 80 28.04 12.90 -22.23
N LEU A 81 28.31 14.12 -21.79
CA LEU A 81 27.81 14.63 -20.52
C LEU A 81 26.33 15.04 -20.67
N LYS A 82 25.45 14.44 -19.87
CA LYS A 82 24.03 14.81 -19.75
C LYS A 82 23.60 14.77 -18.30
N ASP A 83 22.99 15.85 -17.80
CA ASP A 83 22.50 15.99 -16.42
C ASP A 83 23.56 15.64 -15.35
N GLY A 84 24.82 16.04 -15.58
CA GLY A 84 25.93 15.77 -14.67
C GLY A 84 26.38 14.31 -14.64
N ARG A 85 26.13 13.53 -15.70
CA ARG A 85 26.59 12.13 -15.85
C ARG A 85 27.03 11.81 -17.28
N CYS A 86 27.97 10.88 -17.43
CA CYS A 86 28.40 10.35 -18.72
C CYS A 86 27.40 9.33 -19.27
N VAL A 87 26.87 9.55 -20.47
CA VAL A 87 25.92 8.65 -21.16
C VAL A 87 26.48 8.20 -22.52
N ASP A 88 26.33 6.92 -22.83
CA ASP A 88 26.69 6.37 -24.15
C ASP A 88 25.64 6.82 -25.19
N PRO A 89 26.03 7.50 -26.27
CA PRO A 89 25.12 7.97 -27.31
C PRO A 89 24.69 6.87 -28.28
N ARG A 90 25.23 5.64 -28.19
CA ARG A 90 24.78 4.54 -29.04
C ARG A 90 23.34 4.16 -28.70
N PRO A 91 22.42 4.15 -29.69
CA PRO A 91 21.07 3.68 -29.44
C PRO A 91 21.13 2.22 -28.99
N PRO A 92 20.43 1.84 -27.90
CA PRO A 92 20.37 0.45 -27.50
C PRO A 92 19.83 -0.39 -28.66
N PRO A 93 20.36 -1.60 -28.91
CA PRO A 93 19.85 -2.46 -29.96
C PRO A 93 18.35 -2.68 -29.75
N ALA A 94 17.60 -2.61 -30.85
CA ALA A 94 16.15 -2.77 -30.81
C ALA A 94 15.80 -4.09 -30.08
N PRO A 95 14.84 -4.08 -29.14
CA PRO A 95 14.48 -5.28 -28.41
C PRO A 95 13.93 -6.32 -29.39
N ALA A 96 14.70 -7.39 -29.60
CA ALA A 96 14.22 -8.55 -30.34
C ALA A 96 12.92 -9.09 -29.70
N PRO A 97 11.89 -9.43 -30.49
CA PRO A 97 10.63 -9.93 -29.98
C PRO A 97 10.83 -11.27 -29.25
N GLY A 98 10.25 -11.38 -28.05
CA GLY A 98 10.34 -12.56 -27.19
C GLY A 98 10.07 -12.17 -25.74
N THR A 99 9.69 -13.14 -24.91
CA THR A 99 9.44 -12.91 -23.48
C THR A 99 10.74 -12.79 -22.70
N CYS A 100 10.72 -12.08 -21.56
CA CYS A 100 11.83 -12.07 -20.60
C CYS A 100 12.22 -13.49 -20.18
N ALA A 101 11.24 -14.38 -20.05
CA ALA A 101 11.44 -15.80 -19.82
C ALA A 101 12.26 -16.50 -20.91
N ALA A 102 12.01 -16.20 -22.19
CA ALA A 102 12.78 -16.78 -23.30
C ALA A 102 14.25 -16.31 -23.27
N ARG A 103 14.50 -15.06 -22.86
CA ARG A 103 15.88 -14.54 -22.75
C ARG A 103 16.69 -15.17 -21.63
N ILE A 104 16.05 -15.64 -20.54
CA ILE A 104 16.75 -16.37 -19.47
C ILE A 104 17.30 -17.72 -19.97
N GLU A 105 16.56 -18.40 -20.83
CA GLU A 105 17.01 -19.66 -21.43
C GLU A 105 18.21 -19.41 -22.36
N ASP A 106 18.19 -18.32 -23.13
CA ASP A 106 19.27 -17.94 -24.06
C ASP A 106 20.58 -17.52 -23.37
N VAL A 107 20.54 -16.90 -22.19
CA VAL A 107 21.76 -16.46 -21.48
C VAL A 107 22.50 -17.60 -20.79
N GLY A 108 21.98 -18.83 -20.83
CA GLY A 108 22.68 -20.01 -20.30
C GLY A 108 22.88 -19.98 -18.78
N LEU A 109 22.01 -19.31 -18.03
CA LEU A 109 22.11 -19.11 -16.58
C LEU A 109 22.24 -20.45 -15.82
N THR A 110 21.48 -21.46 -16.22
CA THR A 110 21.54 -22.81 -15.62
C THR A 110 22.91 -23.45 -15.79
N SER A 111 23.56 -23.24 -16.94
CA SER A 111 24.92 -23.73 -17.22
C SER A 111 25.97 -22.98 -16.39
N LEU A 112 25.80 -21.67 -16.21
CA LEU A 112 26.66 -20.86 -15.36
C LEU A 112 26.56 -21.31 -13.88
N LEU A 113 25.34 -21.46 -13.38
CA LEU A 113 25.09 -21.88 -11.99
C LEU A 113 25.56 -23.31 -11.73
N SER A 114 25.33 -24.24 -12.66
CA SER A 114 25.88 -25.60 -12.59
C SER A 114 27.39 -25.58 -12.43
N ARG A 115 28.11 -24.78 -13.23
CA ARG A 115 29.57 -24.68 -13.17
C ARG A 115 30.08 -24.07 -11.85
N VAL A 116 29.42 -23.03 -11.35
CA VAL A 116 29.82 -22.33 -10.11
C VAL A 116 29.53 -23.18 -8.89
N LEU A 117 28.43 -23.92 -8.88
CA LEU A 117 27.97 -24.67 -7.71
C LEU A 117 28.44 -26.12 -7.69
N ALA A 118 28.91 -26.69 -8.81
CA ALA A 118 29.45 -28.06 -8.87
C ALA A 118 30.48 -28.39 -7.77
N PRO A 119 31.43 -27.50 -7.40
CA PRO A 119 32.37 -27.76 -6.30
C PRO A 119 31.70 -27.90 -4.92
N CYS A 120 30.52 -27.31 -4.73
CA CYS A 120 29.75 -27.39 -3.49
C CYS A 120 28.93 -28.68 -3.37
N PHE A 121 28.81 -29.45 -4.45
CA PHE A 121 28.05 -30.71 -4.51
C PHE A 121 28.95 -31.88 -4.97
N PRO A 122 30.03 -32.21 -4.24
CA PRO A 122 31.05 -33.16 -4.69
C PRO A 122 30.54 -34.60 -4.86
N CYS A 123 29.39 -34.95 -4.27
CA CYS A 123 28.85 -36.32 -4.26
C CYS A 123 27.41 -36.43 -4.80
N GLY A 124 26.86 -35.39 -5.46
CA GLY A 124 25.44 -35.36 -5.80
C GLY A 124 25.08 -34.45 -6.97
N THR A 125 25.47 -34.85 -8.19
CA THR A 125 25.07 -34.14 -9.42
C THR A 125 23.56 -34.10 -9.60
N THR A 126 22.84 -35.15 -9.19
CA THR A 126 21.36 -35.20 -9.24
C THR A 126 20.70 -34.15 -8.34
N ALA A 127 21.27 -33.87 -7.16
CA ALA A 127 20.73 -32.87 -6.24
C ALA A 127 20.97 -31.45 -6.76
N LEU A 128 22.14 -31.21 -7.35
CA LEU A 128 22.45 -29.95 -8.03
C LEU A 128 21.51 -29.72 -9.23
N ASP A 129 21.30 -30.72 -10.08
CA ASP A 129 20.42 -30.61 -11.25
C ASP A 129 18.97 -30.36 -10.85
N THR A 130 18.49 -31.02 -9.79
CA THR A 130 17.15 -30.78 -9.24
C THR A 130 17.01 -29.35 -8.73
N PHE A 131 17.98 -28.88 -7.94
CA PHE A 131 18.01 -27.51 -7.43
C PHE A 131 17.99 -26.46 -8.56
N LEU A 132 18.81 -26.65 -9.60
CA LEU A 132 18.88 -25.74 -10.73
C LEU A 132 17.58 -25.71 -11.54
N THR A 133 16.92 -26.87 -11.68
CA THR A 133 15.64 -26.99 -12.38
C THR A 133 14.54 -26.24 -11.66
N GLU A 134 14.41 -26.44 -10.34
CA GLU A 134 13.42 -25.74 -9.50
C GLU A 134 13.68 -24.23 -9.50
N TYR A 135 14.93 -23.81 -9.34
CA TYR A 135 15.29 -22.38 -9.31
C TYR A 135 15.00 -21.68 -10.64
N ALA A 136 15.36 -22.30 -11.77
CA ALA A 136 15.05 -21.77 -13.09
C ALA A 136 13.52 -21.67 -13.32
N GLY A 137 12.76 -22.66 -12.85
CA GLY A 137 11.29 -22.66 -12.91
C GLY A 137 10.67 -21.48 -12.15
N VAL A 138 11.10 -21.26 -10.91
CA VAL A 138 10.63 -20.13 -10.07
C VAL A 138 10.97 -18.78 -10.71
N LEU A 139 12.20 -18.64 -11.20
CA LEU A 139 12.66 -17.40 -11.84
C LEU A 139 11.85 -17.10 -13.12
N LYS A 140 11.58 -18.13 -13.93
CA LYS A 140 10.76 -18.02 -15.15
C LYS A 140 9.33 -17.59 -14.83
N ALA A 141 8.72 -18.20 -13.81
CA ALA A 141 7.36 -17.85 -13.36
C ALA A 141 7.29 -16.39 -12.84
N ALA A 142 8.29 -15.96 -12.07
CA ALA A 142 8.37 -14.59 -11.58
C ALA A 142 8.54 -13.57 -12.70
N MET A 143 9.34 -13.88 -13.72
CA MET A 143 9.51 -12.99 -14.88
C MET A 143 8.26 -12.88 -15.73
N ASN A 144 7.55 -14.00 -15.99
CA ASN A 144 6.27 -13.96 -16.70
C ASN A 144 5.26 -13.08 -15.96
N LEU A 145 5.19 -13.20 -14.64
CA LEU A 145 4.31 -12.38 -13.80
C LEU A 145 4.63 -10.87 -13.92
N VAL A 146 5.91 -10.52 -13.95
CA VAL A 146 6.36 -9.13 -14.14
C VAL A 146 6.03 -8.67 -15.56
N GLU A 147 6.31 -9.48 -16.57
CA GLU A 147 6.03 -9.13 -17.97
C GLU A 147 4.53 -8.91 -18.21
N ASP A 148 3.68 -9.78 -17.66
CA ASP A 148 2.21 -9.63 -17.70
C ASP A 148 1.74 -8.37 -16.96
N ALA A 149 2.36 -8.03 -15.83
CA ALA A 149 1.99 -6.87 -15.04
C ALA A 149 2.44 -5.52 -15.65
N TYR A 150 3.51 -5.51 -16.44
CA TYR A 150 4.15 -4.28 -16.94
C TYR A 150 4.02 -4.05 -18.45
N SER A 151 3.31 -4.93 -19.18
CA SER A 151 3.02 -4.78 -20.62
C SER A 151 1.89 -3.77 -20.94
N GLN A 152 1.34 -3.05 -19.95
CA GLN A 152 0.31 -2.02 -20.21
C GLN A 152 0.92 -0.62 -20.46
N PRO A 153 0.36 0.20 -21.38
CA PRO A 153 0.88 1.52 -21.68
C PRO A 153 0.65 2.49 -20.50
N GLY A 154 1.71 3.13 -20.00
CA GLY A 154 1.61 4.23 -19.01
C GLY A 154 2.31 4.03 -17.65
N CYS A 155 3.49 3.41 -17.62
CA CYS A 155 4.21 3.14 -16.37
C CYS A 155 4.53 4.42 -15.56
N VAL A 156 3.94 4.50 -14.35
CA VAL A 156 4.32 5.43 -13.27
C VAL A 156 5.28 4.71 -12.31
N THR A 157 6.27 5.43 -11.79
CA THR A 157 7.25 4.92 -10.82
C THR A 157 6.55 4.28 -9.61
N PRO A 158 6.87 3.02 -9.23
CA PRO A 158 6.23 2.39 -8.08
C PRO A 158 6.65 3.12 -6.80
N LYS A 159 5.67 3.69 -6.09
CA LYS A 159 5.83 3.97 -4.66
C LYS A 159 5.97 2.63 -3.93
N PRO A 160 6.76 2.55 -2.85
CA PRO A 160 6.88 1.33 -2.06
C PRO A 160 5.48 0.86 -1.66
N SER A 161 5.13 -0.36 -2.05
CA SER A 161 3.87 -0.98 -1.66
C SER A 161 3.86 -1.11 -0.14
N PRO A 162 2.81 -0.65 0.57
CA PRO A 162 2.49 -1.21 1.86
C PRO A 162 2.45 -2.74 1.67
N GLY A 163 3.28 -3.46 2.41
CA GLY A 163 3.65 -4.85 2.09
C GLY A 163 2.43 -5.71 1.77
N ASN A 164 2.52 -6.48 0.67
CA ASN A 164 1.55 -7.48 0.18
C ASN A 164 0.28 -7.59 1.04
N TRP A 165 -0.56 -6.56 0.99
CA TRP A 165 -1.79 -6.54 1.75
C TRP A 165 -2.71 -7.52 1.04
N TRP A 166 -3.07 -8.56 1.78
CA TRP A 166 -3.96 -9.66 1.45
C TRP A 166 -4.92 -9.40 0.27
N LYS A 167 -4.73 -10.14 -0.83
CA LYS A 167 -5.52 -10.05 -2.06
C LYS A 167 -6.68 -11.05 -2.04
N CYS A 168 -7.59 -10.90 -1.08
CA CYS A 168 -8.93 -11.42 -1.36
C CYS A 168 -9.50 -10.56 -2.48
N PRO A 169 -9.98 -11.12 -3.60
CA PRO A 169 -10.61 -10.34 -4.64
C PRO A 169 -11.73 -9.50 -4.02
N ARG A 170 -11.83 -8.21 -4.39
CA ARG A 170 -13.06 -7.42 -4.16
C ARG A 170 -14.18 -7.86 -5.11
N ASP A 171 -13.85 -8.80 -5.97
CA ASP A 171 -14.56 -9.29 -7.12
C ASP A 171 -15.73 -10.20 -6.73
N ASP A 172 -16.56 -10.48 -7.72
CA ASP A 172 -17.94 -10.98 -7.59
C ASP A 172 -18.11 -12.41 -7.01
N ASP A 173 -17.07 -13.03 -6.48
CA ASP A 173 -17.12 -14.41 -5.97
C ASP A 173 -16.52 -14.59 -4.57
N SER A 174 -16.05 -13.51 -3.91
CA SER A 174 -15.38 -13.65 -2.61
C SER A 174 -16.38 -13.86 -1.46
N PRO A 175 -16.39 -15.02 -0.77
CA PRO A 175 -17.24 -15.25 0.40
C PRO A 175 -16.73 -14.49 1.65
N CYS A 176 -15.54 -13.90 1.59
CA CYS A 176 -14.87 -13.32 2.73
C CYS A 176 -15.39 -11.92 3.08
N LYS A 177 -15.95 -11.79 4.29
CA LYS A 177 -16.41 -10.53 4.89
C LYS A 177 -15.77 -10.37 6.26
N TRP A 178 -15.65 -9.14 6.79
CA TRP A 178 -15.00 -8.94 8.10
C TRP A 178 -15.90 -9.32 9.28
N LEU A 179 -17.15 -8.87 9.34
CA LEU A 179 -17.94 -9.01 10.57
C LEU A 179 -19.40 -8.77 10.24
N ALA A 180 -20.30 -9.64 10.69
CA ALA A 180 -21.74 -9.33 10.71
C ALA A 180 -22.00 -8.22 11.74
N LEU A 181 -22.68 -7.15 11.33
CA LEU A 181 -22.89 -5.97 12.18
C LEU A 181 -24.15 -6.08 13.06
N GLU A 182 -25.00 -7.08 12.78
CA GLU A 182 -26.11 -7.47 13.64
C GLU A 182 -25.71 -8.40 14.77
N ASN A 183 -26.42 -8.30 15.89
CA ASN A 183 -26.30 -9.25 16.98
C ASN A 183 -26.63 -10.67 16.49
N ASN A 184 -25.75 -11.63 16.80
CA ASN A 184 -25.88 -13.04 16.41
C ASN A 184 -26.07 -13.30 14.91
N LYS A 185 -25.64 -12.38 14.02
CA LYS A 185 -25.85 -12.54 12.56
C LYS A 185 -27.34 -12.72 12.22
N ALA A 186 -28.26 -12.21 13.06
CA ALA A 186 -29.69 -12.37 12.83
C ALA A 186 -30.11 -11.55 11.59
N PRO A 187 -30.73 -12.19 10.56
CA PRO A 187 -31.23 -11.47 9.40
C PRO A 187 -32.23 -10.38 9.79
N LYS A 188 -32.16 -9.23 9.15
CA LYS A 188 -33.18 -8.19 9.25
C LYS A 188 -34.23 -8.39 8.18
N THR A 189 -35.49 -8.32 8.57
CA THR A 189 -36.61 -8.36 7.64
C THR A 189 -36.95 -6.94 7.20
N LEU A 190 -36.91 -6.72 5.88
CA LEU A 190 -37.39 -5.50 5.23
C LEU A 190 -38.84 -5.71 4.77
N ALA A 191 -39.69 -4.73 5.03
CA ALA A 191 -41.07 -4.76 4.58
C ALA A 191 -41.17 -4.34 3.09
N ALA A 192 -42.22 -4.81 2.41
CA ALA A 192 -42.54 -4.34 1.07
C ALA A 192 -42.71 -2.81 1.04
N THR A 193 -42.16 -2.17 0.02
CA THR A 193 -42.17 -0.71 -0.15
C THR A 193 -43.26 -0.23 -1.10
N GLY A 194 -43.78 -1.11 -1.97
CA GLY A 194 -44.74 -0.73 -3.00
C GLY A 194 -44.08 0.09 -4.11
N THR A 195 -44.68 1.22 -4.50
CA THR A 195 -44.13 2.12 -5.52
C THR A 195 -42.97 2.99 -5.01
N ASP A 196 -42.94 3.22 -3.70
CA ASP A 196 -42.03 4.17 -3.05
C ASP A 196 -40.71 3.51 -2.59
N HIS A 197 -39.80 4.35 -2.12
CA HIS A 197 -38.55 3.94 -1.47
C HIS A 197 -38.67 4.07 0.05
N ARG A 198 -37.92 3.25 0.79
CA ARG A 198 -37.79 3.38 2.25
C ARG A 198 -36.33 3.48 2.64
N VAL A 199 -36.03 4.23 3.69
CA VAL A 199 -34.68 4.30 4.25
C VAL A 199 -34.25 2.91 4.69
N LEU A 200 -33.04 2.51 4.29
CA LEU A 200 -32.45 1.25 4.71
C LEU A 200 -32.12 1.33 6.21
N PRO A 201 -32.58 0.38 7.04
CA PRO A 201 -32.35 0.45 8.47
C PRO A 201 -30.86 0.30 8.79
N ASN A 202 -30.40 0.97 9.85
CA ASN A 202 -29.03 0.80 10.33
C ASN A 202 -28.74 -0.66 10.72
N PRO A 203 -27.45 -1.09 10.65
CA PRO A 203 -27.04 -2.44 11.04
C PRO A 203 -27.37 -2.78 12.50
N ASN A 204 -27.32 -1.79 13.41
CA ASN A 204 -27.65 -2.00 14.82
C ASN A 204 -28.66 -0.94 15.31
N VAL A 205 -28.69 -0.65 16.61
CA VAL A 205 -29.58 0.35 17.22
C VAL A 205 -29.51 1.67 16.43
N PRO A 206 -30.65 2.27 16.06
CA PRO A 206 -30.68 3.55 15.35
C PRO A 206 -29.96 4.65 16.13
N VAL A 207 -29.11 5.39 15.43
CA VAL A 207 -28.41 6.57 15.95
C VAL A 207 -28.77 7.76 15.06
N ALA A 208 -29.06 8.90 15.69
CA ALA A 208 -29.36 10.13 14.95
C ALA A 208 -28.16 10.55 14.08
N ASN A 209 -28.41 11.01 12.85
CA ASN A 209 -27.38 11.43 11.89
C ASN A 209 -26.34 10.34 11.59
N TYR A 210 -26.79 9.09 11.50
CA TYR A 210 -25.92 7.94 11.25
C TYR A 210 -25.09 8.11 9.97
N LYS A 211 -23.81 7.76 10.05
CA LYS A 211 -22.92 7.62 8.88
C LYS A 211 -22.17 6.31 9.00
N TYR A 212 -22.06 5.59 7.88
CA TYR A 212 -21.31 4.34 7.84
C TYR A 212 -19.83 4.61 8.17
N PRO A 213 -19.26 4.05 9.24
CA PRO A 213 -17.89 4.38 9.67
C PRO A 213 -16.81 3.72 8.79
N PHE A 214 -17.18 2.70 8.02
CA PHE A 214 -16.34 1.96 7.08
C PHE A 214 -17.18 1.38 5.94
N ASP A 215 -16.52 0.89 4.89
CA ASP A 215 -17.19 0.25 3.75
C ASP A 215 -18.01 -0.94 4.25
N THR A 216 -19.28 -1.00 3.87
CA THR A 216 -20.25 -1.96 4.43
C THR A 216 -20.96 -2.71 3.32
N TRP A 217 -20.99 -4.02 3.40
CA TRP A 217 -21.79 -4.89 2.54
C TRP A 217 -23.20 -5.05 3.10
N VAL A 218 -24.20 -4.89 2.26
CA VAL A 218 -25.57 -5.34 2.51
C VAL A 218 -25.80 -6.55 1.64
N THR A 219 -26.11 -7.68 2.26
CA THR A 219 -26.24 -8.96 1.58
C THR A 219 -27.68 -9.41 1.65
N THR A 220 -28.17 -9.98 0.57
CA THR A 220 -29.54 -10.49 0.42
C THR A 220 -29.51 -11.95 -0.04
N TRP A 221 -30.67 -12.58 -0.15
CA TRP A 221 -30.78 -13.95 -0.64
C TRP A 221 -31.10 -13.97 -2.13
N PRO A 222 -30.69 -15.02 -2.88
CA PRO A 222 -30.87 -15.06 -4.34
C PRO A 222 -32.32 -14.86 -4.83
N ASP A 223 -33.31 -15.23 -4.02
CA ASP A 223 -34.74 -15.14 -4.37
C ASP A 223 -35.42 -13.84 -3.91
N ASP A 224 -34.69 -12.95 -3.22
CA ASP A 224 -35.21 -11.68 -2.74
C ASP A 224 -35.28 -10.65 -3.87
N ASP A 225 -36.36 -9.88 -3.93
CA ASP A 225 -36.47 -8.72 -4.82
C ASP A 225 -36.07 -7.46 -4.07
N LEU A 226 -34.77 -7.18 -4.07
CA LEU A 226 -34.19 -6.02 -3.40
C LEU A 226 -33.40 -5.14 -4.37
N ASP A 227 -33.71 -3.86 -4.38
CA ASP A 227 -32.88 -2.83 -4.98
C ASP A 227 -32.43 -1.85 -3.90
N ILE A 228 -31.14 -1.51 -3.89
CA ILE A 228 -30.58 -0.48 -2.99
C ILE A 228 -30.20 0.75 -3.79
N TYR A 229 -30.45 1.92 -3.22
CA TYR A 229 -30.16 3.22 -3.80
C TYR A 229 -29.31 4.04 -2.82
N ILE A 230 -28.32 4.76 -3.33
CA ILE A 230 -27.53 5.72 -2.56
C ILE A 230 -27.70 7.08 -3.22
N LYS A 231 -28.18 8.08 -2.47
CA LYS A 231 -28.47 9.43 -2.99
C LYS A 231 -29.37 9.42 -4.23
N GLY A 232 -30.33 8.49 -4.26
CA GLY A 232 -31.27 8.31 -5.37
C GLY A 232 -30.74 7.51 -6.56
N GLU A 233 -29.45 7.15 -6.59
CA GLU A 233 -28.87 6.32 -7.65
C GLU A 233 -28.93 4.85 -7.29
N LYS A 234 -29.40 4.01 -8.22
CA LYS A 234 -29.47 2.55 -8.01
C LYS A 234 -28.05 1.97 -7.94
N VAL A 235 -27.75 1.30 -6.84
CA VAL A 235 -26.50 0.57 -6.64
C VAL A 235 -26.57 -0.74 -7.41
N LYS A 236 -25.52 -1.05 -8.17
CA LYS A 236 -25.40 -2.35 -8.81
C LYS A 236 -24.98 -3.38 -7.75
N PRO A 237 -25.71 -4.50 -7.61
CA PRO A 237 -25.22 -5.59 -6.78
C PRO A 237 -23.91 -6.11 -7.39
N GLN A 238 -22.99 -6.42 -6.49
CA GLN A 238 -21.75 -7.15 -6.73
C GLN A 238 -21.96 -8.57 -6.23
N ALA A 239 -20.91 -9.38 -6.33
CA ALA A 239 -20.96 -10.79 -6.03
C ALA A 239 -21.82 -11.58 -7.05
N SER A 240 -22.36 -12.73 -6.62
CA SER A 240 -23.45 -13.48 -7.23
C SER A 240 -24.77 -12.70 -7.49
N GLY A 241 -24.73 -11.36 -7.49
CA GLY A 241 -25.89 -10.48 -7.62
C GLY A 241 -26.60 -10.21 -6.29
N THR A 242 -26.00 -10.58 -5.16
CA THR A 242 -26.66 -10.59 -3.84
C THR A 242 -26.02 -9.65 -2.82
N SER A 243 -24.98 -8.89 -3.19
CA SER A 243 -24.24 -8.04 -2.25
C SER A 243 -24.14 -6.61 -2.75
N TYR A 244 -24.56 -5.63 -1.96
CA TYR A 244 -24.50 -4.21 -2.29
C TYR A 244 -23.46 -3.53 -1.41
N LEU A 245 -22.53 -2.80 -2.02
CA LEU A 245 -21.53 -2.03 -1.27
C LEU A 245 -22.09 -0.66 -0.92
N ILE A 246 -22.07 -0.31 0.36
CA ILE A 246 -22.27 1.05 0.86
C ILE A 246 -20.88 1.62 1.22
N PRO A 247 -20.42 2.66 0.52
CA PRO A 247 -19.14 3.29 0.83
C PRO A 247 -19.13 3.93 2.22
N ALA A 248 -17.97 3.89 2.87
CA ALA A 248 -17.72 4.59 4.12
C ALA A 248 -18.08 6.09 4.00
N GLY A 249 -18.68 6.65 5.04
CA GLY A 249 -19.04 8.07 5.15
C GLY A 249 -20.39 8.42 4.55
N THR A 250 -21.04 7.49 3.88
CA THR A 250 -22.42 7.61 3.40
C THR A 250 -23.35 7.88 4.58
N SER A 251 -24.27 8.85 4.44
CA SER A 251 -25.32 9.09 5.42
C SER A 251 -26.33 7.96 5.38
N GLY A 252 -26.78 7.47 6.54
CA GLY A 252 -27.85 6.48 6.62
C GLY A 252 -29.13 6.96 5.91
N ASP A 253 -29.44 8.25 6.05
CA ASP A 253 -30.60 8.90 5.42
C ASP A 253 -30.49 9.01 3.89
N ASP A 254 -29.30 8.78 3.32
CA ASP A 254 -29.09 8.77 1.87
C ASP A 254 -29.23 7.36 1.28
N VAL A 255 -29.37 6.32 2.12
CA VAL A 255 -29.46 4.92 1.67
C VAL A 255 -30.91 4.46 1.73
N TYR A 256 -31.43 4.07 0.57
CA TYR A 256 -32.81 3.62 0.41
C TYR A 256 -32.85 2.22 -0.16
N TYR A 257 -33.95 1.52 0.09
CA TYR A 257 -34.28 0.27 -0.59
C TYR A 257 -35.65 0.33 -1.24
N LYS A 258 -35.82 -0.53 -2.24
CA LYS A 258 -37.09 -0.86 -2.87
C LYS A 258 -37.26 -2.38 -2.91
N SER A 259 -38.43 -2.85 -2.52
CA SER A 259 -38.78 -4.26 -2.58
C SER A 259 -40.29 -4.41 -2.70
N SER A 260 -40.76 -5.22 -3.64
CA SER A 260 -42.20 -5.43 -3.88
C SER A 260 -42.81 -6.44 -2.90
N ARG A 261 -42.04 -7.41 -2.41
CA ARG A 261 -42.51 -8.43 -1.45
C ARG A 261 -41.88 -8.29 -0.06
N GLY A 262 -40.89 -7.41 0.10
CA GLY A 262 -39.98 -7.43 1.24
C GLY A 262 -38.77 -8.33 0.95
N ALA A 263 -37.75 -8.22 1.80
CA ALA A 263 -36.51 -8.95 1.63
C ALA A 263 -35.89 -9.27 2.99
N GLN A 264 -34.99 -10.26 3.04
CA GLN A 264 -34.10 -10.41 4.17
C GLN A 264 -32.75 -9.80 3.82
N ILE A 265 -32.13 -9.14 4.80
CA ILE A 265 -30.78 -8.61 4.64
C ILE A 265 -29.89 -8.94 5.84
N GLN A 266 -28.58 -8.90 5.58
CA GLN A 266 -27.54 -8.87 6.59
C GLN A 266 -26.46 -7.85 6.22
N PHE A 267 -25.98 -7.12 7.22
CA PHE A 267 -24.90 -6.16 7.09
C PHE A 267 -23.56 -6.78 7.49
N TYR A 268 -22.55 -6.57 6.67
CA TYR A 268 -21.18 -6.96 6.99
C TYR A 268 -20.20 -5.82 6.78
N GLY A 269 -19.15 -5.75 7.59
CA GLY A 269 -17.99 -4.92 7.25
C GLY A 269 -17.27 -5.46 5.99
N ALA A 270 -16.95 -4.56 5.06
CA ALA A 270 -16.10 -4.89 3.94
C ALA A 270 -14.65 -5.03 4.39
N CYS A 271 -13.92 -5.93 3.74
CA CYS A 271 -12.54 -6.19 4.11
C CYS A 271 -11.59 -5.09 3.63
N SER A 272 -10.63 -4.76 4.48
CA SER A 272 -9.56 -3.80 4.22
C SER A 272 -8.35 -4.13 5.12
N PRO A 273 -7.20 -3.45 4.93
CA PRO A 273 -6.09 -3.57 5.88
C PRO A 273 -6.47 -3.24 7.34
N SER A 274 -7.48 -2.41 7.57
CA SER A 274 -8.00 -2.07 8.91
C SER A 274 -9.21 -2.93 9.34
N THR A 275 -9.71 -3.78 8.46
CA THR A 275 -10.83 -4.71 8.69
C THR A 275 -10.48 -6.06 8.05
N PRO A 276 -9.48 -6.79 8.58
CA PRO A 276 -9.07 -8.07 7.99
C PRO A 276 -10.25 -9.06 7.95
N CYS A 277 -10.44 -9.74 6.81
CA CYS A 277 -11.54 -10.70 6.66
C CYS A 277 -11.41 -11.84 7.67
N ILE A 278 -12.55 -12.29 8.18
CA ILE A 278 -12.64 -13.47 9.05
C ILE A 278 -13.44 -14.58 8.38
N GLY A 279 -13.29 -15.81 8.85
CA GLY A 279 -14.11 -16.93 8.42
C GLY A 279 -15.58 -16.80 8.84
N GLU A 280 -16.45 -17.66 8.29
CA GLU A 280 -17.91 -17.56 8.54
C GLU A 280 -18.38 -17.97 9.94
N GLU A 281 -17.46 -18.49 10.77
CA GLU A 281 -17.75 -18.96 12.13
C GLU A 281 -18.19 -17.81 13.03
N VAL A 282 -19.33 -17.98 13.71
CA VAL A 282 -19.82 -17.01 14.69
C VAL A 282 -19.07 -17.24 16.00
N VAL A 283 -18.05 -16.43 16.25
CA VAL A 283 -17.31 -16.42 17.51
C VAL A 283 -17.97 -15.45 18.50
N PRO A 284 -18.25 -15.87 19.75
CA PRO A 284 -18.81 -14.99 20.76
C PRO A 284 -17.80 -13.93 21.22
N TRP A 285 -18.31 -12.76 21.60
CA TRP A 285 -17.51 -11.74 22.28
C TRP A 285 -17.15 -12.19 23.69
N THR A 286 -15.92 -11.91 24.09
CA THR A 286 -15.39 -12.17 25.44
C THR A 286 -15.11 -10.85 26.11
N GLN A 287 -15.67 -10.65 27.31
CA GLN A 287 -15.34 -9.47 28.11
C GLN A 287 -13.89 -9.57 28.61
N GLY A 288 -13.11 -8.53 28.35
CA GLY A 288 -11.74 -8.39 28.81
C GLY A 288 -11.64 -8.15 30.31
N LYS A 289 -10.41 -8.28 30.82
CA LYS A 289 -10.07 -7.80 32.17
C LYS A 289 -10.20 -6.27 32.16
N ALA A 290 -10.91 -5.72 33.15
CA ALA A 290 -10.99 -4.28 33.36
C ALA A 290 -9.59 -3.70 33.58
N VAL A 291 -9.28 -2.59 32.90
CA VAL A 291 -8.03 -1.86 33.07
C VAL A 291 -8.26 -0.56 33.82
N THR A 292 -7.21 -0.05 34.46
CA THR A 292 -7.24 1.16 35.28
C THR A 292 -6.01 2.01 35.01
N VAL A 293 -5.98 3.24 35.53
CA VAL A 293 -4.78 4.10 35.45
C VAL A 293 -3.56 3.45 36.14
N GLY A 294 -3.77 2.69 37.21
CA GLY A 294 -2.72 2.00 37.96
C GLY A 294 -2.33 0.62 37.39
N ASP A 295 -3.16 0.05 36.52
CA ASP A 295 -2.97 -1.26 35.89
C ASP A 295 -3.57 -1.20 34.47
N ARG A 296 -2.76 -0.73 33.52
CA ARG A 296 -3.19 -0.36 32.16
C ARG A 296 -3.21 -1.52 31.18
N ASP A 297 -2.77 -2.70 31.63
CA ASP A 297 -2.54 -3.86 30.77
C ASP A 297 -3.52 -4.99 31.09
N ALA A 298 -4.10 -5.53 30.03
CA ALA A 298 -4.80 -6.80 30.05
C ALA A 298 -4.10 -7.78 29.10
N VAL A 299 -3.64 -8.90 29.64
CA VAL A 299 -2.93 -9.95 28.90
C VAL A 299 -3.90 -11.09 28.58
N ILE A 300 -3.93 -11.52 27.33
CA ILE A 300 -4.79 -12.56 26.81
C ILE A 300 -3.91 -13.66 26.21
N ASP A 301 -4.01 -14.87 26.74
CA ASP A 301 -3.37 -16.04 26.16
C ASP A 301 -4.08 -16.42 24.86
N VAL A 302 -3.33 -16.35 23.75
CA VAL A 302 -3.81 -16.71 22.41
C VAL A 302 -3.08 -17.92 21.82
N SER A 303 -2.19 -18.55 22.59
CA SER A 303 -1.36 -19.69 22.14
C SER A 303 -2.18 -20.84 21.55
N LYS A 304 -3.37 -21.10 22.12
CA LYS A 304 -4.30 -22.13 21.66
C LYS A 304 -4.99 -21.81 20.33
N TYR A 305 -4.96 -20.56 19.87
CA TYR A 305 -5.63 -20.13 18.63
C TYR A 305 -4.65 -19.92 17.48
N THR A 306 -3.36 -19.67 17.75
CA THR A 306 -2.33 -19.35 16.73
C THR A 306 -1.59 -20.57 16.19
N SER A 307 -1.96 -21.80 16.57
CA SER A 307 -1.25 -23.03 16.18
C SER A 307 -1.24 -23.28 14.67
N ASP A 308 -2.35 -22.94 14.00
CA ASP A 308 -2.61 -23.36 12.63
C ASP A 308 -2.45 -22.22 11.60
N GLY A 309 -2.26 -20.98 12.07
CA GLY A 309 -2.14 -19.80 11.22
C GLY A 309 -2.24 -18.49 11.99
N ASP A 310 -2.21 -17.40 11.23
CA ASP A 310 -2.52 -16.08 11.75
C ASP A 310 -3.99 -16.00 12.14
N LEU A 311 -4.31 -15.18 13.14
CA LEU A 311 -5.67 -14.94 13.59
C LEU A 311 -6.04 -13.46 13.47
N VAL A 312 -7.32 -13.17 13.63
CA VAL A 312 -7.84 -11.81 13.72
C VAL A 312 -8.31 -11.56 15.15
N PHE A 313 -7.67 -10.61 15.82
CA PHE A 313 -8.08 -10.11 17.13
C PHE A 313 -8.88 -8.82 16.92
N THR A 314 -10.18 -8.86 17.20
CA THR A 314 -11.02 -7.65 17.16
C THR A 314 -11.35 -7.24 18.59
N ILE A 315 -11.31 -5.94 18.88
CA ILE A 315 -11.59 -5.34 20.18
C ILE A 315 -12.42 -4.08 20.00
N ALA A 316 -13.34 -3.84 20.92
CA ALA A 316 -14.07 -2.59 21.01
C ALA A 316 -14.43 -2.27 22.46
N ASP A 317 -14.65 -0.98 22.72
CA ASP A 317 -15.31 -0.52 23.94
C ASP A 317 -16.73 -1.09 24.04
N THR A 318 -17.18 -1.33 25.26
CA THR A 318 -18.45 -1.99 25.56
C THR A 318 -19.44 -1.16 26.34
N SER A 319 -19.10 0.06 26.74
CA SER A 319 -19.98 0.87 27.59
C SER A 319 -20.11 2.28 27.04
N VAL A 320 -19.07 3.08 27.20
CA VAL A 320 -19.02 4.46 26.72
C VAL A 320 -17.66 4.62 26.11
N THR A 321 -17.62 4.97 24.84
CA THR A 321 -16.37 5.15 24.09
C THR A 321 -15.54 6.26 24.69
N THR A 322 -14.59 5.90 25.57
CA THR A 322 -13.79 6.87 26.35
C THR A 322 -12.29 6.64 26.28
N GLU A 323 -11.86 5.52 25.72
CA GLU A 323 -10.47 5.11 25.77
C GLU A 323 -9.94 4.61 24.42
N GLN A 324 -8.61 4.62 24.31
CA GLN A 324 -7.90 4.02 23.19
C GLN A 324 -6.95 2.96 23.73
N TYR A 325 -6.83 1.87 22.97
CA TYR A 325 -5.96 0.75 23.30
C TYR A 325 -4.91 0.57 22.20
N THR A 326 -3.66 0.34 22.62
CA THR A 326 -2.59 -0.22 21.78
C THR A 326 -2.58 -1.73 21.94
N ILE A 327 -2.51 -2.46 20.84
CA ILE A 327 -2.44 -3.92 20.84
C ILE A 327 -1.02 -4.36 20.59
N LEU A 328 -0.51 -5.26 21.44
CA LEU A 328 0.80 -5.86 21.29
C LEU A 328 0.69 -7.38 21.15
N ALA A 329 1.49 -7.97 20.26
CA ALA A 329 1.66 -9.40 20.10
C ALA A 329 3.05 -9.79 20.62
N ASP A 330 3.11 -10.57 21.71
CA ASP A 330 4.35 -10.92 22.43
C ASP A 330 5.24 -9.70 22.73
N GLY A 331 4.62 -8.59 23.13
CA GLY A 331 5.31 -7.34 23.47
C GLY A 331 5.71 -6.45 22.29
N LYS A 332 5.39 -6.84 21.05
CA LYS A 332 5.57 -5.98 19.86
C LYS A 332 4.27 -5.31 19.48
N GLU A 333 4.29 -3.99 19.33
CA GLU A 333 3.12 -3.22 18.87
C GLU A 333 2.64 -3.73 17.50
N VAL A 334 1.34 -3.99 17.41
CA VAL A 334 0.64 -4.35 16.18
C VAL A 334 0.02 -3.10 15.57
N ASP A 335 -0.94 -2.48 16.27
CA ASP A 335 -1.55 -1.17 15.96
C ASP A 335 -2.44 -0.74 17.15
N LYS A 336 -3.22 0.33 16.99
CA LYS A 336 -4.10 0.93 18.01
C LYS A 336 -5.55 0.93 17.56
N THR A 337 -6.48 0.95 18.52
CA THR A 337 -7.89 1.20 18.23
C THR A 337 -8.07 2.60 17.64
N HIS A 338 -9.10 2.75 16.81
CA HIS A 338 -9.37 3.95 16.04
C HIS A 338 -10.87 4.20 15.93
N GLY A 339 -11.24 5.44 15.62
CA GLY A 339 -12.61 5.81 15.23
C GLY A 339 -12.92 5.39 13.78
N ARG A 340 -13.93 6.01 13.17
CA ARG A 340 -14.32 5.73 11.77
C ARG A 340 -13.14 5.82 10.78
N LEU A 341 -13.10 4.88 9.85
CA LEU A 341 -12.08 4.81 8.81
C LEU A 341 -12.16 5.98 7.82
N THR A 342 -13.32 6.62 7.71
CA THR A 342 -13.53 7.81 6.85
C THR A 342 -12.64 9.00 7.24
N LEU A 343 -12.09 9.01 8.45
CA LEU A 343 -11.18 10.06 8.92
C LEU A 343 -9.75 9.90 8.39
N GLY A 344 -9.44 8.81 7.68
CA GLY A 344 -8.09 8.57 7.17
C GLY A 344 -7.08 8.45 8.31
N ALA A 345 -6.03 9.28 8.31
CA ALA A 345 -5.03 9.30 9.38
C ALA A 345 -5.57 9.83 10.71
N ASP A 346 -6.59 10.71 10.69
CA ASP A 346 -7.17 11.30 11.89
C ASP A 346 -8.00 10.31 12.71
N LYS A 347 -8.24 9.10 12.21
CA LYS A 347 -8.96 8.05 12.93
C LYS A 347 -8.32 7.66 14.27
N TYR A 348 -7.00 7.87 14.41
CA TYR A 348 -6.26 7.60 15.64
C TYR A 348 -6.27 8.76 16.63
N ASN A 349 -6.72 9.95 16.22
CA ASN A 349 -6.73 11.12 17.07
C ASN A 349 -7.80 10.96 18.14
N THR A 350 -7.39 10.92 19.41
CA THR A 350 -8.28 10.71 20.55
C THR A 350 -9.31 11.83 20.75
N LYS A 351 -9.12 12.99 20.11
CA LYS A 351 -10.15 14.05 20.05
C LYS A 351 -11.41 13.63 19.30
N ASN A 352 -11.32 12.60 18.46
CA ASN A 352 -12.44 12.05 17.71
C ASN A 352 -13.18 10.94 18.47
N ILE A 353 -12.78 10.65 19.72
CA ILE A 353 -13.54 9.79 20.61
C ILE A 353 -14.84 10.53 20.94
N VAL A 354 -15.95 10.04 20.38
CA VAL A 354 -17.28 10.56 20.68
C VAL A 354 -17.77 9.83 21.92
N ASN A 355 -18.08 10.51 23.03
CA ASN A 355 -18.58 9.85 24.26
C ASN A 355 -20.02 9.34 24.05
N ILE A 356 -20.18 8.28 23.26
CA ILE A 356 -21.46 7.66 22.95
C ILE A 356 -21.64 6.49 23.90
N ASP A 357 -22.79 6.44 24.55
CA ASP A 357 -23.24 5.22 25.24
C ASP A 357 -23.61 4.17 24.19
N VAL A 358 -22.76 3.18 24.05
CA VAL A 358 -22.92 2.04 23.12
C VAL A 358 -23.64 0.87 23.81
N GLY A 359 -23.95 1.02 25.10
CA GLY A 359 -24.69 0.11 25.96
C GLY A 359 -23.84 -1.05 26.49
N ALA A 360 -24.01 -1.40 27.77
CA ALA A 360 -23.29 -2.49 28.43
C ALA A 360 -23.75 -3.90 28.01
N GLY A 361 -22.86 -4.89 28.19
CA GLY A 361 -23.13 -6.32 28.01
C GLY A 361 -22.71 -6.87 26.64
N PRO A 362 -23.10 -8.12 26.28
CA PRO A 362 -22.51 -8.92 25.19
C PRO A 362 -22.67 -8.37 23.76
N TRP A 363 -23.29 -7.19 23.63
CA TRP A 363 -23.55 -6.51 22.36
C TRP A 363 -22.91 -5.11 22.30
N GLY A 364 -22.24 -4.67 23.38
CA GLY A 364 -21.63 -3.35 23.48
C GLY A 364 -20.56 -3.16 22.40
N ALA A 365 -19.70 -4.16 22.20
CA ALA A 365 -18.67 -4.11 21.15
C ALA A 365 -19.25 -3.97 19.73
N LEU A 366 -20.29 -4.74 19.38
CA LEU A 366 -20.91 -4.63 18.05
C LEU A 366 -21.58 -3.28 17.84
N ARG A 367 -22.28 -2.77 18.87
CA ARG A 367 -22.89 -1.46 18.82
C ARG A 367 -21.84 -0.37 18.68
N SER A 368 -20.73 -0.48 19.40
CA SER A 368 -19.59 0.42 19.28
C SER A 368 -19.05 0.47 17.85
N ILE A 369 -18.73 -0.69 17.28
CA ILE A 369 -18.24 -0.79 15.90
C ILE A 369 -19.25 -0.22 14.90
N ALA A 370 -20.52 -0.63 15.02
CA ALA A 370 -21.56 -0.24 14.07
C ALA A 370 -21.90 1.25 14.14
N ASN A 371 -21.75 1.90 15.31
CA ASN A 371 -22.22 3.25 15.60
C ASN A 371 -21.09 4.24 15.95
N ASP A 372 -19.97 4.15 15.24
CA ASP A 372 -18.88 5.15 15.30
C ASP A 372 -18.13 5.23 16.65
N GLY A 373 -18.06 4.12 17.37
CA GLY A 373 -17.19 3.98 18.52
C GLY A 373 -15.72 3.79 18.16
N PHE A 374 -14.87 3.70 19.18
CA PHE A 374 -13.46 3.35 19.03
C PHE A 374 -13.25 1.84 19.14
N TRP A 375 -12.65 1.25 18.11
CA TRP A 375 -12.46 -0.18 17.99
C TRP A 375 -11.24 -0.49 17.10
N GLY A 376 -10.87 -1.76 16.99
CA GLY A 376 -9.86 -2.18 16.03
C GLY A 376 -9.94 -3.67 15.73
N SER A 377 -9.48 -4.06 14.55
CA SER A 377 -9.38 -5.45 14.11
C SER A 377 -7.99 -5.69 13.55
N PHE A 378 -7.26 -6.61 14.17
CA PHE A 378 -5.82 -6.75 14.02
C PHE A 378 -5.45 -8.17 13.63
N ARG A 379 -4.57 -8.31 12.63
CA ARG A 379 -3.98 -9.60 12.31
C ARG A 379 -2.87 -9.91 13.31
N ILE A 380 -3.02 -11.00 14.06
CA ILE A 380 -2.01 -11.47 15.00
C ILE A 380 -1.23 -12.61 14.35
N PRO A 381 0.12 -12.54 14.30
CA PRO A 381 0.94 -13.54 13.67
C PRO A 381 0.78 -14.95 14.27
N LYS A 382 0.93 -15.96 13.41
CA LYS A 382 1.09 -17.35 13.82
C LYS A 382 2.19 -17.50 14.85
N GLY A 383 1.94 -18.34 15.86
CA GLY A 383 2.89 -18.63 16.93
C GLY A 383 2.92 -17.59 18.04
N THR A 384 2.15 -16.49 17.94
CA THR A 384 1.99 -15.55 19.06
C THR A 384 1.40 -16.28 20.27
N GLN A 385 2.01 -16.08 21.43
CA GLN A 385 1.56 -16.71 22.67
C GLN A 385 0.55 -15.83 23.39
N GLN A 386 0.77 -14.52 23.37
CA GLN A 386 -0.02 -13.59 24.16
C GLN A 386 -0.26 -12.27 23.42
N VAL A 387 -1.49 -11.78 23.54
CA VAL A 387 -1.89 -10.43 23.13
C VAL A 387 -2.00 -9.58 24.38
N THR A 388 -1.33 -8.42 24.39
CA THR A 388 -1.49 -7.41 25.43
C THR A 388 -2.35 -6.27 24.89
N VAL A 389 -3.44 -5.98 25.58
CA VAL A 389 -4.25 -4.78 25.40
C VAL A 389 -3.74 -3.74 26.39
N HIS A 390 -3.07 -2.71 25.88
CA HIS A 390 -2.52 -1.61 26.67
C HIS A 390 -3.38 -0.37 26.49
N MET A 391 -4.00 0.13 27.57
CA MET A 391 -4.73 1.41 27.51
C MET A 391 -3.74 2.55 27.34
N ASN A 392 -3.72 3.21 26.18
CA ASN A 392 -2.78 4.31 25.89
C ASN A 392 -3.41 5.71 26.02
N PHE A 393 -4.74 5.77 26.17
CA PHE A 393 -5.49 7.00 26.46
C PHE A 393 -6.81 6.66 27.17
N GLU A 394 -7.26 7.57 28.02
CA GLU A 394 -8.55 7.51 28.70
C GLU A 394 -9.13 8.92 28.89
N ALA A 395 -10.45 9.05 28.75
CA ALA A 395 -11.16 10.26 29.16
C ALA A 395 -11.37 10.24 30.68
N PRO A 396 -11.23 11.38 31.37
CA PRO A 396 -11.39 11.43 32.82
C PRO A 396 -12.83 11.11 33.24
N GLY A 397 -12.99 10.54 34.43
CA GLY A 397 -14.31 10.36 35.06
C GLY A 397 -14.68 8.91 35.38
N TRP A 398 -13.85 7.93 35.03
CA TRP A 398 -14.16 6.51 35.22
C TRP A 398 -13.12 5.79 36.08
N PRO A 399 -13.55 4.93 37.04
CA PRO A 399 -12.62 4.20 37.91
C PRO A 399 -11.94 3.01 37.21
N HIS A 400 -12.54 2.49 36.14
CA HIS A 400 -12.03 1.40 35.32
C HIS A 400 -12.64 1.48 33.91
N TYR A 401 -11.98 0.85 32.94
CA TYR A 401 -12.36 0.84 31.54
C TYR A 401 -12.54 -0.61 31.07
N LEU A 402 -13.59 -0.85 30.28
CA LEU A 402 -14.03 -2.18 29.88
C LEU A 402 -14.01 -2.28 28.36
N PHE A 403 -13.52 -3.42 27.88
CA PHE A 403 -13.56 -3.77 26.48
C PHE A 403 -14.01 -5.21 26.32
N GLU A 404 -14.53 -5.52 25.14
CA GLU A 404 -14.77 -6.87 24.68
C GLU A 404 -13.86 -7.15 23.50
N TYR A 405 -13.47 -8.40 23.37
CA TYR A 405 -12.67 -8.86 22.25
C TYR A 405 -13.22 -10.18 21.70
N ARG A 406 -12.84 -10.46 20.46
CA ARG A 406 -13.10 -11.72 19.76
C ARG A 406 -11.84 -12.14 19.01
N ILE A 407 -11.70 -13.45 18.85
CA ILE A 407 -10.54 -14.07 18.22
C ILE A 407 -11.06 -14.96 17.10
N ASP A 408 -10.81 -14.55 15.87
CA ASP A 408 -11.31 -15.22 14.68
C ASP A 408 -10.18 -15.82 13.86
N LYS A 409 -10.51 -16.86 13.09
CA LYS A 409 -9.61 -17.33 12.04
C LYS A 409 -9.68 -16.38 10.86
N LEU A 410 -8.51 -16.11 10.27
CA LEU A 410 -8.44 -15.39 9.01
C LEU A 410 -9.26 -16.13 7.94
N CYS A 411 -10.02 -15.40 7.13
CA CYS A 411 -10.70 -16.02 6.00
C CYS A 411 -9.67 -16.64 5.05
N LYS A 412 -9.96 -17.83 4.53
CA LYS A 412 -9.17 -18.42 3.44
C LYS A 412 -9.72 -17.93 2.12
N CYS A 413 -9.00 -17.01 1.51
CA CYS A 413 -9.03 -16.74 0.08
C CYS A 413 -8.01 -17.70 -0.56
#